data_AF-A0A9D8BB50-F1
#
_entry.id   AF-A0A9D8BB50-F1
#
_cell.length_a   1.000
_cell.length_b   1.000
_cell.length_c   1.000
_cell.angle_alpha   90.00
_cell.angle_beta   90.00
_cell.angle_gamma   90.00
#
_symmetry.space_group_name_H-M   'P 1'
#
loop_
_entity.id
_entity.type
_entity.pdbx_description
1 polymer ?
#
loop_
_entity_poly.entity_id
_entity_poly.type
_entity_poly.pdbx_seq_one_letter_code
_entity_poly.pdbx_strand_id
1 'polypeptide(L)' 'MSVVRLNITLPEDLVKQLEALAGSRKKSLFIVEALRERIEQIEKEKLSHLLEEGYKASQTEALALAKEFEPVDLEGWDDY' A
#
# COMPACT_ATOMS: atom_id res chain seq x y z
N MET A 1 12.99 5.54 19.40
CA MET A 1 12.09 6.47 18.65
C MET A 1 12.15 7.83 19.31
N SER A 2 12.49 8.87 18.56
CA SER A 2 12.30 10.26 19.01
C SER A 2 10.87 10.68 18.75
N VAL A 3 10.23 11.33 19.71
CA VAL A 3 8.86 11.84 19.57
C VAL A 3 8.91 13.34 19.34
N VAL A 4 8.19 13.83 18.33
CA VAL A 4 8.04 15.26 18.05
C VAL A 4 6.65 15.69 18.51
N ARG A 5 6.56 16.78 19.29
CA ARG A 5 5.28 17.37 19.68
C ARG A 5 4.73 18.22 18.54
N LEU A 6 3.53 17.91 18.08
CA LEU A 6 2.79 18.65 17.07
C LEU A 6 1.57 19.33 17.71
N ASN A 7 1.33 20.58 17.33
CA ASN A 7 0.10 21.31 17.66
C ASN A 7 -0.82 21.23 16.45
N ILE A 8 -1.95 20.55 16.57
CA ILE A 8 -2.93 20.36 15.49
C ILE A 8 -4.31 20.81 15.95
N THR A 9 -5.11 21.33 15.02
CA THR A 9 -6.50 21.67 15.25
C THR A 9 -7.37 20.53 14.75
N LEU A 10 -8.29 20.04 15.58
CA LEU A 10 -9.24 18.98 15.23
C LEU A 10 -10.67 19.47 15.48
N PRO A 11 -11.63 19.09 14.63
CA PRO A 11 -13.04 19.32 14.88
C PRO A 11 -13.49 18.73 16.23
N GLU A 12 -14.38 19.43 16.93
CA GLU A 12 -14.81 19.03 18.28
C GLU A 12 -15.51 17.67 18.28
N ASP A 13 -16.33 17.39 17.26
CA ASP A 13 -17.00 16.12 17.06
C ASP A 13 -16.00 14.97 16.89
N LEU A 14 -14.90 15.21 16.16
CA LEU A 14 -13.85 14.21 15.97
C LEU A 14 -13.08 13.96 17.27
N VAL A 15 -12.85 14.99 18.09
CA VAL A 15 -12.24 14.82 19.42
C VAL A 15 -13.13 13.98 20.33
N LYS A 16 -14.45 14.19 20.30
CA LYS A 16 -15.41 13.37 21.07
C LYS A 16 -15.41 11.91 20.62
N GLN A 17 -15.37 11.66 19.32
CA GLN A 17 -15.26 10.31 18.77
C GLN A 17 -13.94 9.64 19.17
N LEU A 18 -12.83 10.37 19.07
CA LEU A 18 -11.51 9.89 19.51
C LEU A 18 -11.50 9.56 21.01
N GLU A 19 -12.14 10.39 21.84
CA GLU A 19 -12.30 10.12 23.28
C GLU A 19 -13.12 8.86 23.55
N ALA A 20 -14.21 8.65 22.80
CA ALA A 20 -15.05 7.46 22.94
C ALA A 20 -14.30 6.17 22.55
N LEU A 21 -13.49 6.22 21.48
CA LEU A 21 -12.77 5.06 20.95
C LEU A 21 -11.49 4.73 21.72
N ALA A 22 -10.65 5.74 21.99
CA ALA A 22 -9.31 5.54 22.56
C ALA A 22 -9.26 5.76 24.08
N GLY A 23 -10.27 6.43 24.64
CA GLY A 23 -10.21 6.94 26.01
C GLY A 23 -9.22 8.09 26.19
N SER A 24 -9.24 8.70 27.36
CA SER A 24 -8.48 9.93 27.64
C SER A 24 -6.96 9.79 27.57
N ARG A 25 -6.40 8.60 27.83
CA ARG A 25 -4.94 8.37 27.91
C ARG A 25 -4.28 7.83 26.65
N LYS A 26 -5.03 7.31 25.67
CA LYS A 26 -4.46 6.65 24.47
C LYS A 26 -4.68 7.43 23.18
N LYS A 27 -5.12 8.69 23.24
CA LYS A 27 -5.35 9.54 22.06
C LYS A 27 -4.14 9.64 21.13
N SER A 28 -2.96 9.89 21.70
CA SER A 28 -1.72 10.01 20.92
C SER A 28 -1.38 8.69 20.21
N LEU A 29 -1.50 7.56 20.92
CA LEU A 29 -1.28 6.24 20.33
C LEU A 29 -2.27 5.97 19.19
N PHE A 30 -3.55 6.25 19.40
CA PHE A 30 -4.58 6.07 18.38
C PHE A 30 -4.29 6.91 17.13
N ILE A 31 -3.93 8.19 17.31
CA ILE A 31 -3.57 9.07 16.19
C ILE A 31 -2.35 8.54 15.44
N VAL A 32 -1.33 8.05 16.15
CA VAL A 32 -0.13 7.48 15.53
C VAL A 32 -0.47 6.25 14.69
N GLU A 33 -1.26 5.32 15.23
CA GLU A 33 -1.64 4.11 14.47
C GLU A 33 -2.53 4.45 13.28
N ALA A 34 -3.51 5.34 13.44
CA ALA A 34 -4.36 5.78 12.34
C ALA A 34 -3.57 6.49 11.23
N LEU A 35 -2.56 7.29 11.59
CA LEU A 35 -1.67 7.92 10.62
C LEU A 35 -0.81 6.89 9.89
N ARG A 36 -0.27 5.88 10.59
CA ARG A 36 0.49 4.79 9.95
C ARG A 36 -0.36 4.02 8.96
N GLU A 37 -1.54 3.58 9.38
CA GLU A 37 -2.48 2.84 8.54
C GLU A 37 -2.86 3.66 7.30
N ARG A 38 -3.14 4.97 7.47
CA ARG A 38 -3.48 5.83 6.33
C ARG A 38 -2.30 6.03 5.37
N ILE A 39 -1.09 6.20 5.87
CA ILE A 39 0.12 6.33 5.03
C ILE A 39 0.36 5.04 4.26
N GLU A 40 0.32 3.89 4.93
CA GLU A 40 0.50 2.58 4.29
C GLU A 40 -0.53 2.34 3.17
N GLN A 41 -1.80 2.70 3.43
CA GLN A 41 -2.85 2.61 2.44
C GLN A 41 -2.54 3.48 1.20
N ILE A 42 -2.15 4.74 1.40
CA ILE A 42 -1.81 5.66 0.31
C ILE A 42 -0.61 5.14 -0.49
N GLU A 43 0.42 4.64 0.18
CA GLU A 43 1.60 4.08 -0.48
C GLU A 43 1.26 2.83 -1.30
N LYS A 44 0.41 1.95 -0.77
CA LYS A 44 -0.07 0.76 -1.47
C LYS A 44 -0.91 1.12 -2.70
N GLU A 45 -1.83 2.07 -2.57
CA GLU A 45 -2.65 2.56 -3.70
C GLU A 45 -1.75 3.15 -4.80
N LYS A 46 -0.78 3.97 -4.42
CA LYS A 46 0.20 4.55 -5.35
C LYS A 46 1.03 3.46 -6.04
N LEU A 47 1.53 2.48 -5.29
CA LEU A 47 2.31 1.37 -5.85
C LEU A 47 1.48 0.55 -6.85
N SER A 48 0.23 0.24 -6.51
CA SER A 48 -0.68 -0.49 -7.41
C SER A 48 -0.87 0.24 -8.73
N HIS A 49 -1.06 1.57 -8.70
CA HIS A 49 -1.20 2.37 -9.90
C HIS A 49 0.07 2.35 -10.75
N LEU A 50 1.24 2.53 -10.13
CA LEU A 50 2.52 2.49 -10.83
C LEU A 50 2.81 1.13 -11.47
N LEU A 51 2.46 0.04 -10.78
CA LEU A 51 2.56 -1.30 -11.33
C LEU A 51 1.64 -1.48 -12.54
N GLU A 52 0.38 -1.08 -12.43
CA GLU A 52 -0.57 -1.15 -13.55
C GLU A 52 -0.08 -0.38 -14.78
N GLU A 53 0.40 0.85 -14.59
CA GLU A 53 1.00 1.65 -15.65
C GLU A 53 2.24 0.98 -16.24
N GLY A 54 3.14 0.48 -15.39
CA GLY A 54 4.35 -0.23 -15.79
C GLY A 54 4.05 -1.44 -16.67
N TYR A 55 3.12 -2.30 -16.24
CA TYR A 55 2.70 -3.49 -16.99
C TYR A 55 2.03 -3.13 -18.32
N LYS A 56 1.22 -2.07 -18.36
CA LYS A 56 0.62 -1.58 -19.61
C LYS A 56 1.68 -1.04 -20.57
N ALA A 57 2.65 -0.29 -20.05
CA ALA A 57 3.71 0.31 -20.85
C ALA A 57 4.68 -0.74 -21.42
N SER A 58 4.98 -1.81 -20.67
CA SER A 58 5.89 -2.88 -21.11
C SER A 58 5.18 -4.06 -21.79
N GLN A 59 3.86 -3.98 -22.02
CA GLN A 59 3.07 -5.09 -22.56
C GLN A 59 3.67 -5.71 -23.83
N THR A 60 4.06 -4.87 -24.80
CA THR A 60 4.59 -5.35 -26.09
C THR A 60 5.91 -6.11 -25.92
N GLU A 61 6.82 -5.58 -25.11
CA GLU A 61 8.11 -6.20 -24.81
C GLU A 61 7.90 -7.51 -24.05
N ALA A 62 7.05 -7.50 -23.02
CA ALA A 62 6.74 -8.68 -22.23
C ALA A 62 6.12 -9.80 -23.08
N LEU A 63 5.22 -9.47 -24.03
CA LEU A 63 4.65 -10.45 -24.95
C LEU A 63 5.67 -10.99 -25.96
N ALA A 64 6.59 -10.14 -26.43
CA ALA A 64 7.67 -10.58 -27.32
C ALA A 64 8.60 -11.56 -26.60
N LEU A 65 8.98 -11.23 -25.37
CA LEU A 65 9.80 -12.08 -24.52
C LEU A 65 9.10 -13.41 -24.20
N ALA A 66 7.82 -13.38 -23.80
CA ALA A 66 7.07 -14.61 -23.53
C ALA A 66 7.09 -15.58 -24.73
N LYS A 67 6.89 -15.07 -25.95
CA LYS A 67 6.94 -15.87 -27.18
C LYS A 67 8.32 -16.45 -27.47
N GLU A 68 9.38 -15.73 -27.15
CA GLU A 68 10.76 -16.20 -27.36
C GLU A 68 11.07 -17.43 -26.47
N PHE A 69 10.49 -17.46 -25.26
CA PHE A 69 10.73 -18.52 -24.28
C PHE A 69 9.69 -19.67 -24.32
N GLU A 70 8.59 -19.52 -25.07
CA GLU A 70 7.57 -20.58 -25.28
C GLU A 70 8.15 -21.98 -25.57
N PRO A 71 9.19 -22.14 -26.44
CA PRO A 71 9.76 -23.46 -26.70
C PRO A 71 10.45 -24.10 -25.50
N VAL A 72 11.04 -23.29 -24.61
CA VAL A 72 11.73 -23.75 -23.40
C VAL A 72 10.73 -24.10 -22.29
N ASP A 73 9.61 -23.37 -22.22
CA ASP A 73 8.54 -23.65 -21.26
C ASP A 73 7.88 -25.03 -21.48
N LEU A 74 7.90 -25.53 -22.72
CA LEU A 74 7.34 -26.83 -23.11
C LEU A 74 8.37 -27.96 -23.13
N GLU A 75 9.65 -27.67 -22.90
CA GLU A 75 10.72 -28.67 -22.91
C GLU A 75 10.52 -29.67 -21.74
N GLY A 76 10.44 -30.97 -22.06
CA GLY A 76 10.24 -32.04 -21.06
C GLY A 76 8.79 -32.29 -20.63
N TRP A 77 7.80 -31.62 -21.24
CA TRP A 77 6.38 -31.89 -21.00
C TRP A 77 5.85 -33.11 -21.80
N ASP A 78 6.58 -33.54 -22.83
CA ASP A 78 6.19 -34.66 -23.71
C ASP A 78 6.61 -36.05 -23.18
N ASP A 79 7.30 -36.11 -22.03
CA ASP A 79 7.95 -37.32 -21.48
C ASP A 79 7.10 -38.15 -20.48
N TYR A 80 5.77 -37.94 -20.41
CA TYR A 80 4.85 -38.68 -19.52
C TYR A 80 3.71 -39.41 -20.25
#